data_AF-B7PEL0-F1
#
_entry.id   AF-B7PEL0-F1
#
_cell.length_a   1.000
_cell.length_b   1.000
_cell.length_c   1.000
_cell.angle_alpha   90.00
_cell.angle_beta   90.00
_cell.angle_gamma   90.00
#
_symmetry.space_group_name_H-M   'P 1'
#
loop_
_entity.id
_entity.type
_entity.pdbx_description
1 polymer ?
#
loop_
_entity_poly.entity_id
_entity_poly.type
_entity_poly.pdbx_seq_one_letter_code
_entity_poly.pdbx_strand_id
1 'polypeptide(L)'
;MVQGCGMSCIKNLLFIFNFFFAISGIIIIVCGGYSLHLFKKTGPVIGDNYVSAPVILIVVGSIVFLVAFLGCCGAMQESYCMLILFSVFLFLILVAEIAAGSLGFVYKGKHLAKDRFEQSLRDYDREGPGVVTPVKEAWDFIQSQLQCCGVDNYSDWTKAGKAVPSSCCKNQDPAPPVIISRWAAMKR
;
A
#
# COMPACT_ATOMS: atom_id res chain seq x y z
N MET A 1 -40.22 -4.75 -26.30
CA MET A 1 -39.58 -3.67 -25.52
C MET A 1 -38.33 -3.26 -26.29
N VAL A 2 -38.33 -2.08 -26.92
CA VAL A 2 -37.19 -1.62 -27.74
C VAL A 2 -36.08 -1.22 -26.77
N GLN A 3 -35.13 -2.11 -26.56
CA GLN A 3 -33.92 -1.86 -25.78
C GLN A 3 -33.04 -0.95 -26.62
N GLY A 4 -33.09 0.37 -26.38
CA GLY A 4 -32.27 1.33 -27.11
C GLY A 4 -30.78 1.01 -26.95
N CYS A 5 -29.95 1.25 -27.97
CA CYS A 5 -28.50 0.97 -27.96
C CYS A 5 -27.79 1.43 -26.67
N GLY A 6 -28.22 2.55 -26.07
CA GLY A 6 -27.66 3.06 -24.83
C GLY A 6 -27.78 2.10 -23.64
N MET A 7 -28.89 1.35 -23.51
CA MET A 7 -29.11 0.45 -22.38
C MET A 7 -28.22 -0.79 -22.45
N SER A 8 -28.01 -1.32 -23.66
CA SER A 8 -27.06 -2.40 -23.91
C SER A 8 -25.60 -1.95 -23.70
N CYS A 9 -25.25 -0.73 -24.12
CA CYS A 9 -23.92 -0.16 -23.87
C CYS A 9 -23.61 -0.04 -22.37
N ILE A 10 -24.55 0.51 -21.58
CA ILE A 10 -24.37 0.67 -20.12
C ILE A 10 -24.23 -0.69 -19.43
N LYS A 11 -25.02 -1.69 -19.83
CA LYS A 11 -24.95 -3.04 -19.25
C LYS A 11 -23.58 -3.69 -19.49
N ASN A 12 -23.10 -3.65 -20.74
CA ASN A 12 -21.78 -4.18 -21.08
C ASN A 12 -20.66 -3.44 -20.35
N LEU A 13 -20.75 -2.12 -20.26
CA LEU A 13 -19.77 -1.31 -19.56
C LEU A 13 -19.73 -1.68 -18.08
N LEU A 14 -20.89 -1.73 -17.40
CA LEU A 14 -20.99 -2.14 -16.00
C LEU A 14 -20.40 -3.53 -15.78
N PHE A 15 -20.68 -4.49 -16.65
CA PHE A 15 -20.13 -5.84 -16.54
C PHE A 15 -18.60 -5.85 -16.66
N ILE A 16 -18.04 -5.19 -17.68
CA ILE A 16 -16.59 -5.16 -17.93
C ILE A 16 -15.86 -4.47 -16.77
N PHE A 17 -16.33 -3.30 -16.33
CA PHE A 17 -15.70 -2.58 -15.23
C PHE A 17 -15.76 -3.36 -13.91
N ASN A 18 -16.92 -3.93 -13.55
CA ASN A 18 -17.04 -4.74 -12.34
C ASN A 18 -16.20 -6.02 -12.44
N PHE A 19 -16.03 -6.62 -13.62
CA PHE A 19 -15.16 -7.78 -13.80
C PHE A 19 -13.69 -7.44 -13.49
N PHE A 20 -13.18 -6.30 -13.97
CA PHE A 20 -11.84 -5.83 -13.61
C PHE A 20 -11.70 -5.53 -12.12
N PHE A 21 -12.71 -4.93 -11.48
CA PHE A 21 -12.70 -4.70 -10.03
C PHE A 21 -12.77 -6.01 -9.22
N ALA A 22 -13.45 -7.03 -9.70
CA ALA A 22 -13.46 -8.34 -9.06
C ALA A 22 -12.06 -8.97 -9.10
N ILE A 23 -11.38 -8.92 -10.24
CA ILE A 23 -10.01 -9.41 -10.39
C ILE A 23 -9.06 -8.64 -9.46
N SER A 24 -9.13 -7.30 -9.45
CA SER A 24 -8.27 -6.49 -8.59
C SER A 24 -8.53 -6.74 -7.10
N GLY A 25 -9.80 -6.94 -6.70
CA GLY A 25 -10.16 -7.34 -5.35
C GLY A 25 -9.51 -8.66 -4.93
N ILE A 26 -9.54 -9.68 -5.80
CA ILE A 26 -8.86 -10.97 -5.55
C ILE A 26 -7.35 -10.77 -5.39
N ILE A 27 -6.71 -10.00 -6.28
CA ILE A 27 -5.27 -9.71 -6.20
C ILE A 27 -4.93 -9.04 -4.86
N ILE A 28 -5.71 -8.04 -4.44
CA ILE A 28 -5.51 -7.35 -3.17
C ILE A 28 -5.64 -8.30 -1.98
N ILE A 29 -6.64 -9.20 -1.98
CA ILE A 29 -6.82 -10.21 -0.93
C ILE A 29 -5.62 -11.16 -0.86
N VAL A 30 -5.16 -11.64 -2.02
CA VAL A 30 -4.00 -12.55 -2.10
C VAL A 30 -2.74 -11.86 -1.59
N CYS A 31 -2.47 -10.62 -2.02
CA CYS A 31 -1.34 -9.84 -1.53
C CYS A 31 -1.43 -9.60 -0.02
N GLY A 32 -2.60 -9.20 0.50
CA GLY A 32 -2.81 -9.00 1.94
C GLY A 32 -2.61 -10.28 2.75
N GLY A 33 -3.10 -11.42 2.26
CA GLY A 33 -2.89 -12.73 2.87
C GLY A 33 -1.42 -13.18 2.87
N TYR A 34 -0.72 -12.96 1.76
CA TYR A 34 0.71 -13.24 1.64
C TYR A 34 1.52 -12.40 2.62
N SER A 35 1.27 -11.09 2.67
CA SER A 35 1.91 -10.18 3.62
C SER A 35 1.62 -10.61 5.06
N LEU A 36 0.36 -10.92 5.40
CA LEU A 36 -0.03 -11.37 6.75
C LEU A 36 0.72 -12.64 7.18
N HIS A 37 0.87 -13.60 6.28
CA HIS A 37 1.60 -14.83 6.56
C HIS A 37 3.08 -14.56 6.88
N LEU A 38 3.70 -13.62 6.16
CA LEU A 38 5.08 -13.23 6.38
C LEU A 38 5.27 -12.48 7.71
N PHE A 39 4.36 -11.54 8.02
CA PHE A 39 4.37 -10.84 9.32
C PHE A 39 4.16 -11.78 10.52
N LYS A 40 3.28 -12.79 10.38
CA LYS A 40 3.06 -13.79 11.45
C LYS A 40 4.28 -14.67 11.69
N LYS A 41 5.05 -15.02 10.65
CA LYS A 41 6.30 -15.78 10.81
C LYS A 41 7.36 -15.00 11.60
N THR A 42 7.41 -13.68 11.46
CA THR A 42 8.29 -12.83 12.25
C THR A 42 7.64 -12.34 13.57
N GLY A 43 6.44 -12.81 13.89
CA GLY A 43 5.60 -12.36 15.02
C GLY A 43 6.20 -12.46 16.43
N PRO A 44 7.07 -13.43 16.79
CA PRO A 44 7.73 -13.42 18.10
C PRO A 44 8.68 -12.22 18.32
N VAL A 45 9.05 -11.52 17.24
CA VAL A 45 10.09 -10.48 17.23
C VAL A 45 9.52 -9.10 16.85
N ILE A 46 8.33 -9.05 16.23
CA ILE A 46 7.65 -7.84 15.78
C ILE A 46 6.26 -7.80 16.42
N GLY A 47 6.11 -7.06 17.53
CA GLY A 47 4.87 -7.07 18.33
C GLY A 47 3.57 -6.85 17.54
N ASP A 48 2.44 -7.28 18.10
CA ASP A 48 1.13 -7.47 17.44
C ASP A 48 0.55 -6.28 16.62
N ASN A 49 1.13 -5.09 16.74
CA ASN A 49 0.63 -3.85 16.15
C ASN A 49 0.78 -3.74 14.62
N TYR A 50 1.55 -4.62 13.97
CA TYR A 50 1.82 -4.57 12.52
C TYR A 50 0.88 -5.42 11.68
N VAL A 51 0.08 -6.27 12.33
CA VAL A 51 -0.94 -7.08 11.66
C VAL A 51 -2.06 -6.22 11.07
N SER A 52 -2.21 -4.97 11.51
CA SER A 52 -3.29 -4.08 11.10
C SER A 52 -3.28 -3.74 9.60
N ALA A 53 -2.13 -3.47 8.97
CA ALA A 53 -2.10 -3.06 7.56
C ALA A 53 -2.46 -4.19 6.58
N PRO A 54 -1.89 -5.41 6.67
CA PRO A 54 -2.31 -6.55 5.85
C PRO A 54 -3.77 -6.93 6.07
N VAL A 55 -4.28 -6.83 7.31
CA VAL A 55 -5.69 -7.11 7.62
C VAL A 55 -6.61 -6.07 6.95
N ILE A 56 -6.26 -4.79 6.98
CA ILE A 56 -7.01 -3.74 6.28
C ILE A 56 -7.05 -4.02 4.77
N LEU A 57 -5.91 -4.41 4.17
CA LEU A 57 -5.85 -4.81 2.76
C LEU A 57 -6.82 -5.97 2.44
N ILE A 58 -6.85 -7.02 3.27
CA ILE A 58 -7.79 -8.14 3.09
C ILE A 58 -9.24 -7.66 3.19
N VAL A 59 -9.57 -6.83 4.19
CA VAL A 59 -10.93 -6.34 4.41
C VAL A 59 -11.39 -5.48 3.23
N VAL A 60 -10.57 -4.51 2.80
CA VAL A 60 -10.86 -3.63 1.66
C VAL A 60 -10.99 -4.45 0.37
N GLY A 61 -10.05 -5.36 0.10
CA GLY A 61 -10.11 -6.23 -1.07
C GLY A 61 -11.37 -7.11 -1.08
N SER A 62 -11.81 -7.60 0.09
CA SER A 62 -13.05 -8.37 0.24
C SER A 62 -14.29 -7.54 -0.06
N ILE A 63 -14.35 -6.28 0.41
CA ILE A 63 -15.45 -5.37 0.11
C ILE A 63 -15.50 -5.07 -1.39
N VAL A 64 -14.35 -4.77 -2.01
CA VAL A 64 -14.25 -4.51 -3.46
C VAL A 64 -14.73 -5.72 -4.25
N PHE A 65 -14.28 -6.93 -3.90
CA PHE A 65 -14.70 -8.16 -4.56
C PHE A 65 -16.21 -8.41 -4.42
N LEU A 66 -16.79 -8.24 -3.23
CA LEU A 66 -18.22 -8.43 -2.99
C LEU A 66 -19.06 -7.43 -3.79
N VAL A 67 -18.71 -6.15 -3.76
CA VAL A 67 -19.42 -5.11 -4.51
C VAL A 67 -19.32 -5.36 -6.02
N ALA A 68 -18.14 -5.74 -6.50
CA ALA A 68 -17.92 -6.09 -7.91
C ALA A 68 -18.71 -7.33 -8.33
N PHE A 69 -18.76 -8.37 -7.48
CA PHE A 69 -19.54 -9.58 -7.73
C PHE A 69 -21.05 -9.27 -7.81
N LEU A 70 -21.57 -8.45 -6.88
CA LEU A 70 -22.94 -7.97 -6.93
C LEU A 70 -23.23 -7.15 -8.19
N GLY A 71 -22.27 -6.33 -8.64
CA GLY A 71 -22.36 -5.59 -9.90
C GLY A 71 -22.45 -6.50 -11.13
N CYS A 72 -21.60 -7.54 -11.20
CA CYS A 72 -21.65 -8.54 -12.27
C CYS A 72 -22.94 -9.36 -12.25
N CYS A 73 -23.36 -9.86 -11.08
CA CYS A 73 -24.60 -10.61 -10.92
C CYS A 73 -25.84 -9.75 -11.21
N GLY A 74 -25.85 -8.48 -10.77
CA GLY A 74 -26.92 -7.53 -11.06
C GLY A 74 -27.07 -7.24 -12.56
N ALA A 75 -25.95 -7.13 -13.28
CA ALA A 75 -25.95 -6.95 -14.73
C ALA A 75 -26.42 -8.21 -15.50
N MET A 76 -26.10 -9.41 -15.00
CA MET A 76 -26.51 -10.67 -15.63
C MET A 76 -27.96 -11.04 -15.34
N GLN A 77 -28.43 -10.83 -14.10
CA GLN A 77 -29.71 -11.35 -13.62
C GLN A 77 -30.90 -10.41 -13.89
N GLU A 78 -30.65 -9.20 -14.42
CA GLU A 78 -31.66 -8.13 -14.63
C GLU A 78 -32.55 -7.89 -13.40
N SER A 79 -32.03 -8.23 -12.20
CA SER A 79 -32.76 -8.13 -10.94
C SER A 79 -32.60 -6.73 -10.38
N TYR A 80 -33.71 -5.98 -10.35
CA TYR A 80 -33.77 -4.65 -9.76
C TYR A 80 -33.27 -4.63 -8.31
N CYS A 81 -33.55 -5.67 -7.53
CA CYS A 81 -33.11 -5.77 -6.13
C CYS A 81 -31.57 -5.79 -6.01
N MET A 82 -30.88 -6.54 -6.87
CA MET A 82 -29.41 -6.62 -6.86
C MET A 82 -28.77 -5.30 -7.30
N LEU A 83 -29.35 -4.61 -8.29
CA LEU A 83 -28.88 -3.29 -8.73
C LEU A 83 -29.10 -2.20 -7.67
N ILE A 84 -30.23 -2.24 -6.96
CA ILE A 84 -30.49 -1.35 -5.83
C ILE A 84 -29.46 -1.60 -4.71
N LEU A 85 -29.21 -2.86 -4.36
CA LEU A 85 -28.24 -3.22 -3.34
C LEU A 85 -26.82 -2.73 -3.71
N PHE A 86 -26.40 -2.93 -4.96
CA PHE A 86 -25.14 -2.40 -5.48
C PHE A 86 -25.07 -0.87 -5.35
N SER A 87 -26.13 -0.16 -5.73
CA SER A 87 -26.20 1.30 -5.61
C SER A 87 -26.13 1.78 -4.16
N VAL A 88 -26.80 1.09 -3.23
CA VAL A 88 -26.73 1.39 -1.79
C VAL A 88 -25.32 1.20 -1.25
N PHE A 89 -24.64 0.09 -1.60
CA PHE A 89 -23.26 -0.12 -1.18
C PHE A 89 -22.31 0.95 -1.71
N LEU A 90 -22.44 1.34 -2.99
CA LEU A 90 -21.64 2.43 -3.55
C LEU A 90 -21.89 3.77 -2.82
N PHE A 91 -23.14 4.06 -2.48
CA PHE A 91 -23.47 5.26 -1.72
C PHE A 91 -22.85 5.24 -0.32
N LEU A 92 -22.90 4.11 0.39
CA LEU A 92 -22.27 3.96 1.70
C LEU A 92 -20.75 4.10 1.62
N ILE A 93 -20.11 3.54 0.59
CA ILE A 93 -18.68 3.70 0.35
C ILE A 93 -18.34 5.17 0.12
N LEU A 94 -19.12 5.89 -0.69
CA LEU A 94 -18.90 7.31 -0.95
C LEU A 94 -18.98 8.15 0.33
N VAL A 95 -19.97 7.89 1.20
CA VAL A 95 -20.07 8.55 2.51
C VAL A 95 -18.86 8.21 3.39
N ALA A 96 -18.44 6.94 3.40
CA ALA A 96 -17.26 6.50 4.15
C ALA A 96 -15.96 7.15 3.64
N GLU A 97 -15.79 7.31 2.33
CA GLU A 97 -14.63 8.00 1.73
C GLU A 97 -14.60 9.49 2.08
N ILE A 98 -15.75 10.17 2.06
CA ILE A 98 -15.84 11.58 2.50
C ILE A 98 -15.50 11.69 4.00
N ALA A 99 -16.00 10.77 4.83
CA ALA A 99 -15.67 10.72 6.25
C ALA A 99 -14.17 10.45 6.46
N ALA A 100 -13.59 9.48 5.77
CA ALA A 100 -12.17 9.16 5.84
C ALA A 100 -11.30 10.32 5.35
N GLY A 101 -11.68 11.00 4.25
CA GLY A 101 -10.97 12.14 3.70
C GLY A 101 -11.02 13.36 4.63
N SER A 102 -12.18 13.66 5.22
CA SER A 102 -12.32 14.75 6.20
C SER A 102 -11.54 14.46 7.49
N LEU A 103 -11.59 13.22 7.99
CA LEU A 103 -10.74 12.79 9.10
C LEU A 103 -9.25 12.90 8.73
N GLY A 104 -8.85 12.44 7.55
CA GLY A 104 -7.48 12.59 7.06
C GLY A 104 -7.01 14.05 7.07
N PHE A 105 -7.87 14.98 6.64
CA PHE A 105 -7.57 16.41 6.65
C PHE A 105 -7.43 16.98 8.07
N VAL A 106 -8.36 16.66 8.98
CA VAL A 106 -8.35 17.13 10.37
C VAL A 106 -7.17 16.56 11.16
N TYR A 107 -6.84 15.30 10.93
CA TYR A 107 -5.78 14.58 11.63
C TYR A 107 -4.40 14.72 11.00
N LYS A 108 -4.27 15.43 9.86
CA LYS A 108 -2.99 15.70 9.18
C LYS A 108 -1.93 16.30 10.11
N GLY A 109 -2.34 17.06 11.13
CA GLY A 109 -1.46 17.65 12.14
C GLY A 109 -1.24 16.81 13.41
N LYS A 110 -1.86 15.63 13.55
CA LYS A 110 -1.67 14.77 14.73
C LYS A 110 -0.55 13.75 14.49
N HIS A 111 0.31 13.57 15.49
CA HIS A 111 1.48 12.69 15.45
C HIS A 111 1.17 11.20 15.23
N LEU A 112 -0.08 10.75 15.32
CA LEU A 112 -0.46 9.34 15.20
C LEU A 112 0.07 8.63 13.94
N ALA A 113 0.00 9.29 12.77
CA ALA A 113 0.54 8.72 11.54
C ALA A 113 2.07 8.70 11.59
N LYS A 114 2.67 9.81 12.03
CA LYS A 114 4.12 9.98 12.16
C LYS A 114 4.73 8.95 13.11
N ASP A 115 4.15 8.76 14.29
CA ASP A 115 4.60 7.82 15.30
C ASP A 115 4.60 6.39 14.75
N ARG A 116 3.56 6.01 13.98
CA ARG A 116 3.52 4.70 13.30
C ARG A 116 4.59 4.56 12.24
N PHE A 117 4.85 5.59 11.44
CA PHE A 117 5.93 5.57 10.44
C PHE A 117 7.31 5.50 11.11
N GLU A 118 7.56 6.26 12.17
CA GLU A 118 8.81 6.19 12.93
C GLU A 118 9.01 4.82 13.58
N GLN A 119 7.93 4.20 14.06
CA GLN A 119 7.98 2.84 14.60
C GLN A 119 8.31 1.81 13.50
N SER A 120 7.68 1.94 12.33
CA SER A 120 7.99 1.11 11.16
C SER A 120 9.43 1.29 10.68
N LEU A 121 9.98 2.50 10.76
CA LEU A 121 11.36 2.81 10.37
C LEU A 121 12.39 2.13 11.29
N ARG A 122 12.10 2.02 12.60
CA ARG A 122 12.94 1.24 13.53
C ARG A 122 12.99 -0.25 13.18
N ASP A 123 11.97 -0.74 12.49
CA ASP A 123 11.82 -2.15 12.16
C ASP A 123 12.37 -2.53 10.77
N TYR A 124 12.85 -1.54 10.01
CA TYR A 124 13.41 -1.72 8.66
C TYR A 124 14.45 -2.84 8.53
N ASP A 125 15.31 -3.02 9.55
CA ASP A 125 16.39 -4.02 9.55
C ASP A 125 16.37 -4.88 10.82
N ARG A 126 15.18 -5.17 11.35
CA ARG A 126 15.01 -5.93 12.59
C ARG A 126 15.59 -7.34 12.53
N GLU A 127 15.52 -7.97 11.36
CA GLU A 127 16.02 -9.33 11.11
C GLU A 127 17.53 -9.39 10.80
N GLY A 128 18.20 -8.23 10.78
CA GLY A 128 19.64 -8.10 10.58
C GLY A 128 20.04 -7.65 9.16
N PRO A 129 21.26 -7.10 9.02
CA PRO A 129 21.73 -6.53 7.78
C PRO A 129 21.84 -7.60 6.69
N GLY A 130 21.13 -7.37 5.58
CA GLY A 130 21.13 -8.25 4.40
C GLY A 130 19.92 -9.18 4.30
N VAL A 131 19.06 -9.25 5.32
CA VAL A 131 17.78 -9.98 5.24
C VAL A 131 16.74 -9.10 4.53
N VAL A 132 16.08 -9.65 3.51
CA VAL A 132 14.99 -8.97 2.79
C VAL A 132 13.69 -9.27 3.52
N THR A 133 13.06 -8.24 4.06
CA THR A 133 11.75 -8.32 4.74
C THR A 133 10.73 -7.46 4.00
N PRO A 134 9.42 -7.72 4.14
CA PRO A 134 8.39 -6.88 3.51
C PRO A 134 8.44 -5.43 3.93
N VAL A 135 8.84 -5.18 5.19
CA VAL A 135 8.97 -3.81 5.72
C VAL A 135 10.11 -3.09 5.00
N LYS A 136 11.24 -3.78 4.81
CA LYS A 136 12.40 -3.26 4.07
C LYS A 136 12.06 -2.96 2.62
N GLU A 137 11.45 -3.93 1.93
CA GLU A 137 11.04 -3.79 0.55
C GLU A 137 9.99 -2.68 0.36
N ALA A 138 9.02 -2.58 1.27
CA ALA A 138 8.03 -1.50 1.25
C ALA A 138 8.66 -0.13 1.45
N TRP A 139 9.61 0.02 2.40
CA TRP A 139 10.34 1.27 2.59
C TRP A 139 11.18 1.64 1.37
N ASP A 140 11.93 0.69 0.81
CA ASP A 140 12.76 0.92 -0.37
C ASP A 140 11.92 1.27 -1.61
N PHE A 141 10.76 0.61 -1.77
CA PHE A 141 9.80 0.93 -2.82
C PHE A 141 9.21 2.33 -2.64
N ILE A 142 8.69 2.66 -1.45
CA ILE A 142 8.08 3.98 -1.19
C ILE A 142 9.10 5.10 -1.40
N GLN A 143 10.32 4.95 -0.88
CA GLN A 143 11.37 5.97 -0.97
C GLN A 143 11.84 6.18 -2.41
N SER A 144 12.02 5.08 -3.16
CA SER A 144 12.40 5.17 -4.57
C SER A 144 11.28 5.72 -5.46
N GLN A 145 10.02 5.34 -5.23
CA GLN A 145 8.89 5.79 -6.05
C GLN A 145 8.47 7.23 -5.75
N LEU A 146 8.44 7.61 -4.47
CA LEU A 146 8.04 8.95 -4.05
C LEU A 146 9.22 9.94 -3.95
N GLN A 147 10.45 9.47 -4.20
CA GLN A 147 11.68 10.27 -4.14
C GLN A 147 11.85 10.99 -2.80
N CYS A 148 11.46 10.31 -1.72
CA CYS A 148 11.53 10.80 -0.35
C CYS A 148 12.49 9.95 0.49
N CYS A 149 12.91 10.45 1.66
CA CYS A 149 13.81 9.71 2.54
C CYS A 149 13.50 9.98 4.02
N GLY A 150 13.20 8.93 4.77
CA GLY A 150 12.77 9.04 6.17
C GLY A 150 11.29 9.41 6.31
N VAL A 151 10.87 9.77 7.52
CA VAL A 151 9.49 10.17 7.82
C VAL A 151 9.30 11.66 7.53
N ASP A 152 10.18 12.49 8.08
CA ASP A 152 10.30 13.91 7.73
C ASP A 152 11.54 14.16 6.87
N ASN A 153 12.66 13.51 7.20
CA ASN A 153 13.95 13.76 6.55
C ASN A 153 14.93 12.59 6.70
N TYR A 154 16.00 12.56 5.90
CA TYR A 154 17.00 11.48 5.89
C TYR A 154 17.64 11.25 7.27
N SER A 155 17.72 12.29 8.10
CA SER A 155 18.25 12.23 9.46
C SER A 155 17.47 11.26 10.38
N ASP A 156 16.23 10.90 10.03
CA ASP A 156 15.41 9.98 10.82
C ASP A 156 16.00 8.56 10.84
N TRP A 157 16.71 8.17 9.78
CA TRP A 157 17.49 6.93 9.74
C TRP A 157 18.60 6.94 10.79
N THR A 158 19.36 8.04 10.85
CA THR A 158 20.45 8.20 11.82
C THR A 158 19.90 8.30 13.25
N LYS A 159 18.79 8.99 13.47
CA LYS A 159 18.10 9.03 14.78
C LYS A 159 17.63 7.64 15.22
N ALA A 160 17.25 6.79 14.28
CA ALA A 160 16.89 5.39 14.54
C ALA A 160 18.10 4.45 14.67
N GLY A 161 19.34 4.97 14.61
CA GLY A 161 20.57 4.18 14.71
C GLY A 161 20.83 3.32 13.47
N LYS A 162 20.29 3.69 12.31
CA LYS A 162 20.41 2.95 11.05
C LYS A 162 21.15 3.78 10.00
N ALA A 163 21.84 3.08 9.09
CA ALA A 163 22.37 3.70 7.88
C ALA A 163 21.22 4.11 6.95
N VAL A 164 21.41 5.20 6.21
CA VAL A 164 20.46 5.62 5.17
C VAL A 164 20.45 4.57 4.06
N PRO A 165 19.30 4.00 3.68
CA PRO A 165 19.20 3.03 2.60
C PRO A 165 19.62 3.57 1.25
N SER A 166 20.10 2.69 0.36
CA SER A 166 20.41 3.06 -1.02
C SER A 166 19.19 3.53 -1.82
N SER A 167 17.98 3.14 -1.41
CA SER A 167 16.71 3.59 -2.00
C SER A 167 16.44 5.08 -1.82
N CYS A 168 17.09 5.75 -0.86
CA CYS A 168 17.07 7.21 -0.70
C CYS A 168 18.05 7.95 -1.64
N CYS A 169 19.03 7.27 -2.21
CA CYS A 169 20.13 7.89 -2.94
C CYS A 169 19.78 8.02 -4.42
N LYS A 170 19.72 9.25 -4.94
CA LYS A 170 19.32 9.54 -6.33
C LYS A 170 20.30 9.03 -7.40
N ASN A 171 21.55 8.78 -7.05
CA ASN A 171 22.59 8.36 -7.99
C ASN A 171 23.32 7.13 -7.44
N GLN A 172 23.06 5.95 -8.01
CA GLN A 172 24.10 4.94 -8.13
C GLN A 172 24.99 5.32 -9.31
N ASP A 173 25.71 6.44 -9.20
CA ASP A 173 26.99 6.46 -9.90
C ASP A 173 27.86 5.45 -9.15
N PRO A 174 28.51 4.49 -9.83
CA PRO A 174 29.45 3.62 -9.17
C PRO A 174 30.44 4.54 -8.45
N ALA A 175 30.52 4.43 -7.13
CA ALA A 175 31.57 5.09 -6.37
C ALA A 175 32.87 4.78 -7.14
N PRO A 176 33.66 5.80 -7.56
CA PRO A 176 34.95 5.50 -8.15
C PRO A 176 35.66 4.57 -7.16
N PRO A 177 36.25 3.46 -7.64
CA PRO A 177 36.79 2.44 -6.76
C PRO A 177 37.68 3.15 -5.74
N VAL A 178 37.46 2.85 -4.46
CA VAL A 178 38.38 3.26 -3.40
C VAL A 178 39.69 2.54 -3.68
N ILE A 179 40.50 3.12 -4.57
CA ILE A 179 41.87 2.69 -4.80
C ILE A 179 42.60 3.10 -3.53
N ILE A 180 42.87 2.11 -2.71
CA ILE A 180 43.80 2.19 -1.61
C ILE A 180 45.19 2.46 -2.25
N SER A 181 45.53 3.72 -2.48
CA SER A 181 46.88 4.17 -2.80
C SER A 181 47.24 5.31 -1.83
N ARG A 182 47.86 5.02 -0.69
CA ARG A 182 49.29 4.74 -0.59
C ARG A 182 50.14 5.80 -1.32
N TRP A 183 49.91 7.09 -1.08
CA TRP A 183 50.89 8.15 -1.29
C TRP A 183 50.89 9.14 -0.14
N ALA A 184 51.85 8.93 0.77
CA ALA A 184 52.42 9.98 1.57
C ALA A 184 53.12 11.02 0.68
N ALA A 185 53.31 12.22 1.25
CA ALA A 185 54.30 13.23 0.88
C ALA A 185 54.02 14.15 -0.32
N MET A 186 53.54 15.37 -0.03
CA MET A 186 53.78 16.68 -0.67
C MET A 186 52.51 17.52 -0.51
N LYS A 187 52.47 18.74 0.01
CA LYS A 187 53.42 19.83 0.29
C LYS A 187 52.76 20.60 1.46
N ARG A 188 53.45 20.86 2.57
CA ARG A 188 54.21 22.10 2.80
C ARG A 188 53.43 23.35 2.45
#